data_AF-A0A2G6MZC5-F1
#
_entry.id   AF-A0A2G6MZC5-F1
#
_cell.length_a   1.000
_cell.length_b   1.000
_cell.length_c   1.000
_cell.angle_alpha   90.00
_cell.angle_beta   90.00
_cell.angle_gamma   90.00
#
_symmetry.space_group_name_H-M   'P 1'
#
loop_
_entity.id
_entity.type
_entity.pdbx_description
1 polymer ?
#
loop_
_entity_poly.entity_id
_entity_poly.type
_entity_poly.pdbx_seq_one_letter_code
_entity_poly.pdbx_strand_id
1 'polypeptide(L)' 'MKKKENDIGAKLVEALKDPQRSESQESFAKALELTKAYAASGAVTHYGAVARLFYDIFEMFETGRDPREK' A
#
# COMPACT_ATOMS: atom_id res chain seq x y z
N MET A 1 -13.34 -4.15 -21.07
CA MET A 1 -12.88 -4.99 -19.94
C MET A 1 -12.14 -4.12 -18.93
N LYS A 2 -12.82 -3.57 -17.91
CA LYS A 2 -12.18 -2.99 -16.72
C LYS A 2 -11.91 -4.14 -15.74
N LYS A 3 -10.68 -4.66 -15.70
CA LYS A 3 -10.34 -5.87 -14.92
C LYS A 3 -8.97 -5.84 -14.24
N LYS A 4 -8.45 -4.64 -13.90
CA LYS A 4 -7.15 -4.50 -13.22
C LYS A 4 -7.17 -3.75 -11.88
N GLU A 5 -8.18 -2.93 -11.58
CA GLU A 5 -8.26 -2.21 -10.31
C GLU A 5 -8.80 -3.06 -9.14
N ASN A 6 -9.35 -4.25 -9.41
CA ASN A 6 -10.16 -4.99 -8.43
C ASN A 6 -9.39 -5.90 -7.45
N ASP A 7 -8.06 -5.96 -7.46
CA ASP A 7 -7.35 -7.00 -6.70
C ASP A 7 -6.32 -6.50 -5.68
N ILE A 8 -5.95 -5.22 -5.70
CA ILE A 8 -4.94 -4.68 -4.75
C ILE A 8 -5.49 -4.67 -3.32
N GLY A 9 -6.76 -4.28 -3.14
CA GLY A 9 -7.41 -4.35 -1.83
C GLY A 9 -7.53 -5.78 -1.31
N ALA A 10 -7.78 -6.76 -2.17
CA ALA A 10 -7.87 -8.17 -1.77
C ALA A 10 -6.50 -8.72 -1.35
N LYS A 11 -5.45 -8.42 -2.13
CA LYS A 11 -4.06 -8.74 -1.79
C LYS A 11 -3.59 -8.12 -0.48
N LEU A 12 -3.99 -6.87 -0.21
CA LEU A 12 -3.70 -6.22 1.07
C LEU A 12 -4.38 -6.97 2.24
N VAL A 13 -5.65 -7.34 2.07
CA VAL A 13 -6.38 -8.12 3.08
C VAL A 13 -5.75 -9.49 3.29
N GLU A 14 -5.26 -10.13 2.23
CA GLU A 14 -4.53 -11.40 2.31
C GLU A 14 -3.21 -11.24 3.09
N ALA A 15 -2.41 -10.21 2.77
CA ALA A 15 -1.15 -9.92 3.47
C ALA A 15 -1.35 -9.65 4.97
N LEU A 16 -2.51 -9.12 5.36
CA LEU A 16 -2.87 -8.92 6.77
C LEU A 16 -3.30 -10.22 7.47
N LYS A 17 -4.06 -11.06 6.77
CA LYS A 17 -4.64 -12.30 7.34
C LYS A 17 -3.62 -13.43 7.43
N ASP A 18 -2.76 -13.56 6.44
CA ASP A 18 -1.72 -14.60 6.37
C ASP A 18 -0.39 -14.00 5.89
N PRO A 19 0.31 -13.23 6.74
CA PRO A 19 1.51 -12.52 6.35
C PRO A 19 2.65 -13.45 5.91
N GLN A 20 2.68 -14.69 6.41
CA GLN A 20 3.76 -15.64 6.12
C GLN A 20 3.60 -16.35 4.77
N ARG A 21 2.40 -16.30 4.18
CA ARG A 21 2.08 -17.02 2.94
C ARG A 21 1.65 -16.10 1.80
N SER A 22 1.39 -14.83 2.08
CA SER A 22 1.00 -13.84 1.08
C SER A 22 2.17 -13.46 0.18
N GLU A 23 1.94 -13.47 -1.13
CA GLU A 23 2.89 -12.95 -2.12
C GLU A 23 3.14 -11.43 -1.98
N SER A 24 2.22 -10.72 -1.31
CA SER A 24 2.29 -9.27 -1.10
C SER A 24 2.96 -8.88 0.22
N GLN A 25 3.55 -9.83 0.97
CA GLN A 25 4.21 -9.56 2.24
C GLN A 25 5.35 -8.53 2.10
N GLU A 26 6.17 -8.66 1.04
CA GLU A 26 7.29 -7.74 0.80
C GLU A 26 6.79 -6.32 0.48
N SER A 27 5.80 -6.21 -0.43
CA SER A 27 5.16 -4.94 -0.77
C SER A 27 4.54 -4.27 0.46
N PHE A 28 3.87 -5.05 1.31
CA PHE A 28 3.29 -4.59 2.57
C PHE A 28 4.36 -4.03 3.50
N ALA A 29 5.44 -4.78 3.74
CA ALA A 29 6.52 -4.39 4.64
C ALA A 29 7.18 -3.08 4.18
N LYS A 30 7.51 -2.97 2.89
CA LYS A 30 8.10 -1.76 2.29
C LYS A 30 7.15 -0.57 2.34
N ALA A 31 5.88 -0.77 2.01
CA ALA A 31 4.88 0.29 2.09
C ALA A 31 4.71 0.81 3.53
N LEU A 32 4.71 -0.09 4.51
CA LEU A 32 4.60 0.26 5.92
C LEU A 32 5.83 1.05 6.41
N GLU A 33 7.04 0.63 6.03
CA GLU A 33 8.29 1.32 6.37
C GLU A 33 8.30 2.76 5.83
N LEU A 34 8.01 2.94 4.54
CA LEU A 34 7.98 4.27 3.92
C LEU A 34 6.89 5.16 4.52
N THR A 35 5.72 4.59 4.80
CA THR A 35 4.62 5.32 5.45
C THR A 35 5.03 5.80 6.83
N LYS A 36 5.70 4.96 7.63
CA LYS A 36 6.21 5.35 8.95
C LYS A 36 7.22 6.49 8.84
N ALA A 37 8.14 6.42 7.89
CA ALA A 37 9.12 7.50 7.67
C ALA A 37 8.44 8.83 7.30
N TYR A 38 7.42 8.79 6.44
CA TYR A 38 6.63 9.97 6.06
C TYR A 38 5.75 10.52 7.18
N ALA A 39 5.16 9.66 8.02
CA ALA A 39 4.39 10.09 9.18
C ALA A 39 5.31 10.71 10.24
N ALA A 40 6.49 10.12 10.48
CA ALA A 40 7.46 10.61 11.44
C ALA A 40 8.11 11.96 11.04
N SER A 41 8.19 12.26 9.74
CA SER A 41 8.75 13.52 9.25
C SER A 41 7.82 14.74 9.45
N GLY A 42 6.58 14.54 9.90
CA GLY A 42 5.58 15.59 10.02
C GLY A 42 4.99 16.06 8.69
N ALA A 43 5.38 15.43 7.57
CA ALA A 43 4.85 15.75 6.24
C ALA A 43 3.36 15.36 6.07
N VAL A 44 2.88 14.42 6.89
CA VAL A 44 1.47 13.99 6.90
C VAL A 44 0.91 14.11 8.31
N THR A 45 0.03 15.09 8.52
CA THR A 45 -0.48 15.46 9.86
C THR A 45 -1.84 14.84 10.20
N HIS A 46 -2.51 14.21 9.21
CA HIS A 46 -3.84 13.63 9.39
C HIS A 46 -3.83 12.12 9.19
N TYR A 47 -4.45 11.38 10.12
CA TYR A 47 -4.53 9.92 10.10
C TYR A 47 -5.08 9.37 8.76
N GLY A 48 -6.13 10.00 8.21
CA GLY A 48 -6.70 9.58 6.93
C GLY A 48 -5.72 9.70 5.76
N ALA A 49 -4.84 10.70 5.78
CA ALA A 49 -3.80 10.87 4.76
C ALA A 49 -2.68 9.82 4.90
N VAL A 50 -2.37 9.37 6.13
CA VAL A 50 -1.42 8.27 6.36
C VAL A 50 -1.94 6.95 5.81
N ALA A 51 -3.22 6.63 6.06
CA ALA A 51 -3.84 5.41 5.54
C ALA A 51 -3.90 5.41 4.00
N ARG A 52 -4.23 6.56 3.40
CA ARG A 52 -4.22 6.73 1.95
C ARG A 52 -2.81 6.58 1.36
N LEU A 53 -1.83 7.24 1.96
CA LEU A 53 -0.43 7.16 1.55
C LEU A 53 0.07 5.71 1.57
N PHE A 54 -0.21 4.97 2.65
CA PHE A 54 0.15 3.57 2.75
C PHE A 54 -0.43 2.75 1.59
N TYR A 55 -1.73 2.90 1.33
CA TYR A 55 -2.41 2.16 0.28
C TYR A 55 -1.83 2.49 -1.11
N ASP A 56 -1.57 3.77 -1.38
CA ASP A 56 -1.00 4.22 -2.65
C ASP A 56 0.42 3.64 -2.83
N ILE A 57 1.27 3.66 -1.79
CA ILE A 57 2.62 3.07 -1.86
C ILE A 57 2.54 1.54 -2.05
N PHE A 58 1.61 0.88 -1.38
CA PHE A 58 1.38 -0.55 -1.54
C PHE A 58 0.94 -0.90 -2.98
N GLU A 59 -0.02 -0.16 -3.54
CA GLU A 59 -0.45 -0.31 -4.94
C GLU A 59 0.71 -0.09 -5.91
N MET A 60 1.57 0.88 -5.63
CA MET A 60 2.77 1.13 -6.44
C MET A 60 3.73 -0.06 -6.42
N PHE A 61 3.99 -0.68 -5.26
CA PHE A 61 4.85 -1.87 -5.18
C PHE A 61 4.24 -3.09 -5.87
N GLU A 62 2.92 -3.28 -5.78
CA GLU A 62 2.23 -4.41 -6.40
C GLU A 62 2.11 -4.30 -7.92
N THR A 63 2.03 -3.08 -8.45
CA THR A 63 1.71 -2.84 -9.86
C THR A 63 2.85 -2.23 -10.67
N GLY A 64 3.86 -1.66 -9.99
CA GLY A 64 4.92 -0.86 -10.60
C GLY A 64 4.45 0.46 -11.20
N ARG A 65 3.23 0.92 -10.88
CA ARG A 65 2.63 2.15 -11.43
C ARG A 65 2.45 3.19 -10.33
N ASP A 66 2.71 4.46 -10.65
CA ASP A 66 2.37 5.54 -9.73
C ASP A 66 0.83 5.69 -9.68
N PRO A 67 0.19 5.49 -8.52
CA PRO A 67 -1.26 5.62 -8.38
C PRO A 67 -1.79 7.05 -8.58
N ARG A 68 -0.90 8.04 -8.69
CA ARG A 68 -1.22 9.46 -8.94
C ARG A 68 -1.31 9.80 -10.43
N GLU A 69 -0.81 8.93 -11.31
CA GLU A 69 -0.83 9.13 -12.77
C GLU A 69 -2.10 8.59 -13.45
N LYS A 70 -3.25 8.62 -12.74
CA LYS A 70 -4.54 8.10 -13.26
C LYS A 70 -5.14 8.95 -14.38
#